data_AF-W4FV10-F1
#
_entry.id   AF-W4FV10-F1
#
_cell.length_a   1.000
_cell.length_b   1.000
_cell.length_c   1.000
_cell.angle_alpha   90.00
_cell.angle_beta   90.00
_cell.angle_gamma   90.00
#
_symmetry.space_group_name_H-M   'P 1'
#
loop_
_entity.id
_entity.type
_entity.pdbx_description
1 polymer ?
#
loop_
_entity_poly.entity_id
_entity_poly.type
_entity_poly.pdbx_seq_one_letter_code
_entity_poly.pdbx_strand_id
1 'polypeptide(L)'
;MAKCMLRLDELPSPTTMPPLEVSAPVCEKKKQRHQQPYREADMQHSTVLGLDLPTVMPSLESRPSSLQQQQPRPPSKHDIGQCIFHAIDSSLDPPNTGEVHLETFRAHVTSFQDMKATTLLDMLSTVRGTHIPRDMLQNAWLRVVEDEQHDLLELSNSTPPRSPRTATSSPSSPPRSARPSTSGASTKLSLAKSKRKQAEYDAKLLANRLALLQQEEVKAWRKIEQTREKAAQILEHREEIVKKQQDKYMLLHEKEQHVRVATKKHKLAAKTSVIRKRQAAISVISKKYQEVESVKTERRRLKQEKEQQAMDDVKRAKEMRQRVRQQEDEVGRGLK
;
A
#
# COMPACT_ATOMS: atom_id res chain seq x y z
N MET A 1 34.18 -80.55 27.34
CA MET A 1 35.67 -80.61 27.42
C MET A 1 36.19 -79.18 27.50
N ALA A 2 37.25 -78.99 28.31
CA ALA A 2 38.00 -77.76 28.61
C ALA A 2 37.39 -76.74 29.60
N LYS A 3 38.07 -76.67 30.76
CA LYS A 3 38.02 -75.74 31.90
C LYS A 3 38.98 -74.56 31.67
N CYS A 4 38.72 -73.43 32.35
CA CYS A 4 39.66 -72.57 33.14
C CYS A 4 39.08 -71.15 33.20
N MET A 5 38.62 -70.61 34.35
CA MET A 5 39.30 -70.17 35.58
C MET A 5 40.08 -68.85 35.48
N LEU A 6 39.89 -68.03 36.53
CA LEU A 6 40.55 -66.78 36.96
C LEU A 6 39.91 -65.47 36.43
N ARG A 7 39.69 -64.40 37.20
CA ARG A 7 39.78 -64.14 38.65
C ARG A 7 39.03 -62.82 38.97
N LEU A 8 38.58 -62.67 40.22
CA LEU A 8 38.21 -61.39 40.83
C LEU A 8 39.48 -60.53 41.03
N ASP A 9 39.40 -59.22 40.75
CA ASP A 9 39.84 -58.12 41.63
C ASP A 9 39.79 -56.78 40.87
N GLU A 10 38.72 -56.00 41.10
CA GLU A 10 38.73 -54.53 41.23
C GLU A 10 37.33 -54.07 41.72
N LEU A 11 37.19 -53.95 43.04
CA LEU A 11 36.14 -53.19 43.76
C LEU A 11 36.67 -51.75 44.00
N PRO A 12 35.90 -50.69 44.42
CA PRO A 12 34.63 -50.71 45.19
C PRO A 12 33.56 -49.65 44.74
N SER A 13 32.25 -49.92 44.77
CA SER A 13 31.23 -49.75 45.84
C SER A 13 30.28 -48.53 45.70
N PRO A 14 29.03 -48.64 46.22
CA PRO A 14 27.84 -47.92 45.77
C PRO A 14 27.36 -46.84 46.76
N THR A 15 26.61 -45.82 46.32
CA THR A 15 25.84 -44.93 47.22
C THR A 15 24.79 -44.10 46.46
N THR A 16 23.53 -44.31 46.86
CA THR A 16 22.39 -43.38 46.93
C THR A 16 21.69 -42.90 45.65
N MET A 17 20.50 -43.47 45.41
CA MET A 17 19.38 -42.83 44.70
C MET A 17 18.28 -42.48 45.71
N PRO A 18 17.81 -41.21 45.79
CA PRO A 18 16.59 -40.83 46.50
C PRO A 18 15.37 -40.67 45.54
N PRO A 19 14.14 -40.49 46.07
CA PRO A 19 12.94 -41.15 45.57
C PRO A 19 12.04 -40.31 44.65
N LEU A 20 11.07 -41.01 44.04
CA LEU A 20 9.91 -40.46 43.34
C LEU A 20 8.98 -39.70 44.33
N GLU A 21 8.71 -38.43 44.03
CA GLU A 21 7.57 -37.70 44.61
C GLU A 21 6.52 -37.44 43.53
N VAL A 22 5.32 -37.93 43.83
CA VAL A 22 4.07 -37.61 43.15
C VAL A 22 3.55 -36.30 43.73
N SER A 23 3.23 -35.31 42.90
CA SER A 23 2.32 -34.24 43.28
C SER A 23 1.60 -33.69 42.05
N ALA A 24 0.27 -33.81 42.07
CA ALA A 24 -0.64 -33.10 41.17
C ALA A 24 -0.57 -31.59 41.40
N PRO A 25 -1.05 -30.78 40.45
CA PRO A 25 -1.89 -29.67 40.90
C PRO A 25 -3.17 -29.42 40.10
N VAL A 26 -4.09 -28.93 40.92
CA VAL A 26 -5.42 -28.38 40.72
C VAL A 26 -5.44 -27.12 39.83
N CYS A 27 -6.61 -26.94 39.23
CA CYS A 27 -7.10 -25.81 38.43
C CYS A 27 -7.11 -24.46 39.20
N GLU A 28 -6.80 -23.33 38.55
CA GLU A 28 -7.57 -22.06 38.62
C GLU A 28 -6.96 -20.93 37.74
N LYS A 29 -7.79 -20.44 36.82
CA LYS A 29 -8.03 -19.06 36.31
C LYS A 29 -6.90 -18.00 36.15
N LYS A 30 -6.73 -17.59 34.88
CA LYS A 30 -7.04 -16.26 34.27
C LYS A 30 -6.31 -14.99 34.77
N LYS A 31 -5.36 -14.44 33.98
CA LYS A 31 -5.41 -13.09 33.35
C LYS A 31 -4.15 -12.73 32.54
N GLN A 32 -4.38 -11.96 31.47
CA GLN A 32 -3.50 -10.98 30.82
C GLN A 32 -2.16 -11.47 30.21
N ARG A 33 -2.09 -11.42 28.87
CA ARG A 33 -0.87 -10.96 28.21
C ARG A 33 -1.18 -10.00 27.06
N HIS A 34 -0.58 -8.83 27.21
CA HIS A 34 -0.60 -7.67 26.33
C HIS A 34 0.26 -7.96 25.09
N GLN A 35 -0.16 -7.43 23.95
CA GLN A 35 0.52 -7.57 22.66
C GLN A 35 1.69 -6.59 22.56
N GLN A 36 2.83 -7.06 22.07
CA GLN A 36 3.73 -6.29 21.22
C GLN A 36 4.15 -7.20 20.07
N PRO A 37 4.10 -6.76 18.80
CA PRO A 37 4.85 -7.37 17.75
C PRO A 37 6.16 -6.64 17.49
N TYR A 38 7.16 -7.47 17.27
CA TYR A 38 8.56 -7.23 16.97
C TYR A 38 8.79 -6.44 15.67
N ARG A 39 9.94 -5.77 15.64
CA ARG A 39 10.62 -5.26 14.44
C ARG A 39 11.12 -6.41 13.58
N GLU A 40 11.03 -6.26 12.25
CA GLU A 40 11.81 -7.06 11.30
C GLU A 40 12.83 -6.16 10.60
N ALA A 41 14.07 -6.64 10.61
CA ALA A 41 15.26 -6.03 10.07
C ALA A 41 15.53 -6.53 8.65
N ASP A 42 16.40 -5.77 7.98
CA ASP A 42 16.93 -5.95 6.64
C ASP A 42 17.38 -7.37 6.29
N MET A 43 17.16 -7.76 5.02
CA MET A 43 17.91 -8.82 4.37
C MET A 43 18.18 -8.44 2.91
N GLN A 44 19.37 -7.91 2.64
CA GLN A 44 20.01 -7.97 1.34
C GLN A 44 21.04 -9.09 1.35
N HIS A 45 21.07 -9.94 0.32
CA HIS A 45 22.26 -10.29 -0.46
C HIS A 45 21.89 -11.18 -1.66
N SER A 46 22.09 -10.62 -2.85
CA SER A 46 22.63 -11.15 -4.12
C SER A 46 22.66 -12.67 -4.37
N THR A 47 22.15 -13.11 -5.54
CA THR A 47 22.82 -14.12 -6.37
C THR A 47 22.51 -13.89 -7.85
N VAL A 48 23.58 -13.93 -8.63
CA VAL A 48 23.75 -13.75 -10.08
C VAL A 48 23.44 -15.05 -10.83
N LEU A 49 22.65 -14.97 -11.91
CA LEU A 49 22.64 -15.85 -13.09
C LEU A 49 22.06 -14.99 -14.25
N GLY A 50 22.70 -14.70 -15.39
CA GLY A 50 23.77 -15.42 -16.09
C GLY A 50 23.17 -16.28 -17.21
N LEU A 51 22.58 -15.69 -18.25
CA LEU A 51 22.23 -16.39 -19.50
C LEU A 51 22.46 -15.48 -20.72
N ASP A 52 23.42 -15.92 -21.53
CA ASP A 52 23.71 -15.51 -22.90
C ASP A 52 22.56 -15.85 -23.86
N LEU A 53 22.36 -15.02 -24.90
CA LEU A 53 22.25 -15.47 -26.30
C LEU A 53 22.33 -14.26 -27.27
N PRO A 54 22.78 -14.44 -28.53
CA PRO A 54 23.42 -13.39 -29.31
C PRO A 54 22.62 -12.90 -30.53
N THR A 55 23.20 -11.87 -31.19
CA THR A 55 23.16 -11.57 -32.64
C THR A 55 21.81 -11.28 -33.29
N VAL A 56 21.61 -10.01 -33.71
CA VAL A 56 21.43 -9.58 -35.13
C VAL A 56 21.55 -8.05 -35.18
N MET A 57 22.58 -7.55 -35.89
CA MET A 57 22.56 -6.24 -36.56
C MET A 57 22.02 -6.43 -37.98
N PRO A 58 21.47 -5.38 -38.63
CA PRO A 58 22.29 -4.79 -39.70
C PRO A 58 22.16 -3.26 -39.90
N SER A 59 23.21 -2.76 -40.55
CA SER A 59 23.30 -1.62 -41.46
C SER A 59 23.22 -0.17 -40.95
N LEU A 60 24.42 0.35 -40.76
CA LEU A 60 24.97 1.59 -41.32
C LEU A 60 24.19 2.18 -42.51
N GLU A 61 23.76 3.43 -42.36
CA GLU A 61 23.64 4.39 -43.47
C GLU A 61 24.38 5.66 -43.05
N SER A 62 25.49 5.93 -43.73
CA SER A 62 26.37 7.06 -43.52
C SER A 62 25.94 8.23 -44.41
N ARG A 63 25.70 9.42 -43.84
CA ARG A 63 26.14 10.67 -44.51
C ARG A 63 26.27 11.86 -43.54
N PRO A 64 27.27 12.74 -43.74
CA PRO A 64 27.74 13.66 -42.70
C PRO A 64 27.35 15.12 -42.95
N SER A 65 27.76 15.95 -41.98
CA SER A 65 28.01 17.39 -42.05
C SER A 65 26.86 18.34 -41.69
N SER A 66 26.89 18.78 -40.44
CA SER A 66 27.09 20.21 -40.16
C SER A 66 27.60 20.40 -38.73
N LEU A 67 28.91 20.66 -38.62
CA LEU A 67 29.54 21.30 -37.47
C LEU A 67 28.80 22.61 -37.16
N GLN A 68 28.10 22.65 -36.02
CA GLN A 68 27.92 23.91 -35.32
C GLN A 68 28.36 23.72 -33.87
N GLN A 69 29.64 24.04 -33.71
CA GLN A 69 30.35 24.26 -32.47
C GLN A 69 29.56 25.29 -31.63
N GLN A 70 28.66 24.82 -30.75
CA GLN A 70 28.13 25.67 -29.69
C GLN A 70 29.23 25.79 -28.63
N GLN A 71 29.88 26.95 -28.63
CA GLN A 71 30.70 27.38 -27.52
C GLN A 71 29.89 27.35 -26.20
N PRO A 72 30.53 27.06 -25.06
CA PRO A 72 29.88 27.18 -23.77
C PRO A 72 29.47 28.64 -23.54
N ARG A 73 28.16 28.85 -23.35
CA ARG A 73 27.60 30.13 -22.94
C ARG A 73 28.19 30.53 -21.56
N PRO A 74 28.42 31.83 -21.30
CA PRO A 74 28.94 32.30 -20.03
C PRO A 74 27.96 31.95 -18.88
N PRO A 75 28.46 31.73 -17.65
CA PRO A 75 27.65 31.21 -16.55
C PRO A 75 26.56 32.20 -16.18
N SER A 76 25.33 31.84 -16.49
CA SER A 76 24.14 32.49 -15.96
C SER A 76 24.07 32.23 -14.46
N LYS A 77 23.94 33.31 -13.68
CA LYS A 77 23.50 33.39 -12.28
C LYS A 77 23.13 32.02 -11.72
N HIS A 78 23.99 31.42 -10.91
CA HIS A 78 23.62 30.24 -10.16
C HIS A 78 22.32 30.52 -9.41
N ASP A 79 21.34 29.64 -9.57
CA ASP A 79 20.15 29.64 -8.73
C ASP A 79 20.63 29.50 -7.29
N ILE A 80 20.51 30.58 -6.51
CA ILE A 80 21.01 30.62 -5.13
C ILE A 80 20.46 29.45 -4.31
N GLY A 81 19.24 28.98 -4.61
CA GLY A 81 18.68 27.79 -3.99
C GLY A 81 19.53 26.55 -4.24
N GLN A 82 19.98 26.31 -5.47
CA GLN A 82 20.84 25.18 -5.80
C GLN A 82 22.21 25.27 -5.10
N CYS A 83 22.77 26.49 -5.00
CA CYS A 83 24.01 26.72 -4.25
C CYS A 83 23.85 26.42 -2.76
N ILE A 84 22.72 26.80 -2.15
CA ILE A 84 22.43 26.51 -0.75
C ILE A 84 22.27 25.00 -0.53
N PHE A 85 21.51 24.29 -1.37
CA PHE A 85 21.37 22.83 -1.23
C PHE A 85 22.70 22.10 -1.43
N HIS A 86 23.53 22.53 -2.38
CA HIS A 86 24.87 21.99 -2.55
C HIS A 86 25.76 22.25 -1.33
N ALA A 87 25.66 23.43 -0.72
CA ALA A 87 26.37 23.75 0.52
C ALA A 87 25.89 22.89 1.70
N ILE A 88 24.58 22.60 1.79
CA ILE A 88 24.02 21.69 2.80
C ILE A 88 24.63 20.30 2.61
N ASP A 89 24.56 19.75 1.40
CA ASP A 89 25.02 18.39 1.13
C ASP A 89 26.56 18.24 1.26
N SER A 90 27.32 19.29 0.94
CA SER A 90 28.77 19.34 1.13
C SER A 90 29.20 19.51 2.60
N SER A 91 28.27 19.88 3.48
CA SER A 91 28.52 20.11 4.90
C SER A 91 27.92 19.00 5.78
N LEU A 92 27.47 17.90 5.17
CA LEU A 92 27.02 16.70 5.87
C LEU A 92 28.20 15.95 6.46
N ASP A 93 28.07 15.53 7.72
CA ASP A 93 29.08 14.66 8.33
C ASP A 93 28.91 13.21 7.83
N PRO A 94 30.02 12.54 7.40
CA PRO A 94 29.98 11.13 7.02
C PRO A 94 30.03 10.18 8.24
N PRO A 95 29.44 8.97 8.19
CA PRO A 95 28.17 8.60 7.58
C PRO A 95 27.24 7.97 8.66
N ASN A 96 26.21 8.69 9.14
CA ASN A 96 24.90 8.12 9.55
C ASN A 96 23.95 9.05 10.32
N THR A 97 24.33 10.30 10.64
CA THR A 97 23.47 11.16 11.46
C THR A 97 22.49 12.03 10.67
N GLY A 98 22.72 12.26 9.36
CA GLY A 98 21.89 13.19 8.59
C GLY A 98 21.96 14.63 9.12
N GLU A 99 23.03 14.93 9.85
CA GLU A 99 23.29 16.23 10.47
C GLU A 99 24.30 17.02 9.64
N VAL A 100 24.11 18.33 9.64
CA VAL A 100 24.92 19.31 8.91
C VAL A 100 25.79 20.03 9.93
N HIS A 101 27.11 20.04 9.70
CA HIS A 101 28.05 20.80 10.50
C HIS A 101 27.92 22.29 10.16
N LEU A 102 27.46 23.08 11.13
CA LEU A 102 27.04 24.46 10.91
C LEU A 102 28.21 25.38 10.52
N GLU A 103 29.41 25.13 11.04
CA GLU A 103 30.57 25.98 10.74
C GLU A 103 31.03 25.80 9.28
N THR A 104 31.01 24.55 8.79
CA THR A 104 31.36 24.22 7.40
C THR A 104 30.31 24.81 6.46
N PHE A 105 29.03 24.70 6.83
CA PHE A 105 27.94 25.29 6.08
C PHE A 105 28.02 26.83 6.03
N ARG A 106 28.28 27.49 7.17
CA ARG A 106 28.46 28.95 7.25
C ARG A 106 29.60 29.43 6.37
N ALA A 107 30.73 28.71 6.36
CA ALA A 107 31.87 29.04 5.51
C ALA A 107 31.50 29.01 4.01
N HIS A 108 30.73 28.02 3.56
CA HIS A 108 30.24 27.95 2.18
C HIS A 108 29.27 29.08 1.84
N VAL A 109 28.30 29.35 2.73
CA VAL A 109 27.21 30.30 2.47
C VAL A 109 27.63 31.76 2.59
N THR A 110 28.64 32.08 3.41
CA THR A 110 29.17 33.45 3.57
C THR A 110 29.74 34.01 2.26
N SER A 111 30.12 33.15 1.31
CA SER A 111 30.59 33.55 -0.01
C SER A 111 29.47 34.05 -0.94
N PHE A 112 28.21 33.75 -0.61
CA PHE A 112 27.06 34.13 -1.43
C PHE A 112 26.67 35.57 -1.10
N GLN A 113 26.85 36.49 -2.05
CA GLN A 113 26.39 37.89 -1.95
C GLN A 113 24.87 37.97 -2.20
N ASP A 114 24.07 37.29 -1.37
CA ASP A 114 22.61 37.21 -1.50
C ASP A 114 21.93 37.54 -0.16
N MET A 115 20.85 38.32 -0.23
CA MET A 115 20.11 38.78 0.96
C MET A 115 19.41 37.61 1.69
N LYS A 116 18.96 36.59 0.97
CA LYS A 116 18.32 35.40 1.56
C LYS A 116 19.36 34.56 2.28
N ALA A 117 20.53 34.38 1.66
CA ALA A 117 21.66 33.70 2.29
C ALA A 117 22.09 34.42 3.59
N THR A 118 22.13 35.75 3.57
CA THR A 118 22.45 36.58 4.74
C THR A 118 21.41 36.43 5.85
N THR A 119 20.12 36.45 5.50
CA THR A 119 19.02 36.25 6.45
C THR A 119 19.06 34.86 7.09
N LEU A 120 19.35 33.82 6.29
CA LEU A 120 19.54 32.47 6.80
C LEU A 120 20.73 32.40 7.77
N LEU A 121 21.86 33.04 7.46
CA LEU A 121 23.03 33.09 8.35
C LEU A 121 22.72 33.80 9.67
N ASP A 122 21.96 34.90 9.62
CA ASP A 122 21.52 35.62 10.82
C ASP A 122 20.62 34.76 11.71
N MET A 123 19.64 34.07 11.14
CA MET A 123 18.81 33.10 11.87
C MET A 123 19.67 32.02 12.53
N LEU A 124 20.63 31.46 11.79
CA LEU A 124 21.51 30.42 12.28
C LEU A 124 22.51 30.92 13.33
N SER A 125 22.81 32.23 13.39
CA SER A 125 23.70 32.81 14.41
C SER A 125 23.16 32.63 15.84
N THR A 126 21.83 32.56 15.98
CA THR A 126 21.15 32.36 17.26
C THR A 126 21.15 30.90 17.73
N VAL A 127 21.47 29.96 16.83
CA VAL A 127 21.53 28.53 17.13
C VAL A 127 22.83 28.22 17.87
N ARG A 128 22.72 27.76 19.12
CA ARG A 128 23.87 27.43 19.99
C ARG A 128 24.52 26.07 19.70
N GLY A 129 23.90 25.24 18.87
CA GLY A 129 24.42 23.93 18.48
C GLY A 129 25.49 24.04 17.40
N THR A 130 26.37 23.04 17.32
CA THR A 130 27.36 22.89 16.24
C THR A 130 26.82 22.10 15.03
N HIS A 131 25.73 21.35 15.24
CA HIS A 131 25.10 20.50 14.25
C HIS A 131 23.60 20.78 14.20
N ILE A 132 23.02 20.65 13.00
CA ILE A 132 21.58 20.75 12.78
C ILE A 132 21.12 19.63 11.84
N PRO A 133 19.95 19.01 12.06
CA PRO A 133 19.40 18.05 11.11
C PRO A 133 19.21 18.71 9.74
N ARG A 134 19.56 17.98 8.67
CA ARG A 134 19.43 18.44 7.28
C ARG A 134 18.05 19.02 6.99
N ASP A 135 17.00 18.32 7.41
CA ASP A 135 15.62 18.73 7.16
C ASP A 135 15.25 20.05 7.85
N MET A 136 15.79 20.31 9.05
CA MET A 136 15.56 21.57 9.74
C MET A 136 16.19 22.74 9.00
N LEU A 137 17.41 22.56 8.48
CA LEU A 137 18.11 23.58 7.72
C LEU A 137 17.45 23.86 6.36
N GLN A 138 16.96 22.81 5.69
CA GLN A 138 16.18 22.95 4.45
C GLN A 138 14.87 23.68 4.68
N ASN A 139 14.16 23.35 5.76
CA ASN A 139 12.93 24.05 6.14
C ASN A 139 13.19 25.51 6.50
N ALA A 140 14.31 25.82 7.17
CA ALA A 140 14.69 27.20 7.47
C ALA A 140 14.95 28.00 6.18
N TRP A 141 15.65 27.43 5.21
CA TRP A 141 15.85 28.06 3.90
C TRP A 141 14.53 28.30 3.16
N LEU A 142 13.64 27.31 3.14
CA LEU A 142 12.31 27.46 2.50
C LEU A 142 11.49 28.58 3.14
N ARG A 143 11.53 28.72 4.47
CA ARG A 143 10.86 29.84 5.16
C ARG A 143 11.42 31.20 4.76
N VAL A 144 12.73 31.36 4.68
CA VAL A 144 13.34 32.62 4.21
C VAL A 144 12.87 32.97 2.79
N VAL A 145 12.71 31.96 1.92
CA VAL A 145 12.22 32.15 0.55
C VAL A 145 10.71 32.46 0.53
N GLU A 146 9.92 31.86 1.41
CA GLU A 146 8.47 32.05 1.54
C GLU A 146 8.10 33.38 2.20
N ASP A 147 8.83 33.79 3.24
CA ASP A 147 8.60 35.04 3.97
C ASP A 147 8.80 36.26 3.06
N GLU A 148 9.78 36.25 2.14
CA GLU A 148 9.90 37.31 1.13
C GLU A 148 8.70 37.35 0.16
N GLN A 149 8.14 36.20 -0.19
CA GLN A 149 6.93 36.15 -1.03
C GLN A 149 5.74 36.71 -0.26
N HIS A 150 5.65 36.42 1.04
CA HIS A 150 4.62 36.94 1.93
C HIS A 150 4.74 38.44 2.14
N ASP A 151 5.94 38.98 2.36
CA ASP A 151 6.19 40.42 2.49
C ASP A 151 5.93 41.16 1.17
N LEU A 152 6.28 40.58 0.02
CA LEU A 152 5.89 41.11 -1.30
C LEU A 152 4.37 41.10 -1.51
N LEU A 153 3.68 40.09 -1.00
CA LEU A 153 2.23 40.00 -1.01
C LEU A 153 1.61 41.01 -0.04
N GLU A 154 2.13 41.18 1.18
CA GLU A 154 1.64 42.16 2.15
C GLU A 154 1.89 43.60 1.71
N LEU A 155 3.03 43.89 1.06
CA LEU A 155 3.31 45.18 0.44
C LEU A 155 2.41 45.46 -0.78
N SER A 156 1.96 44.42 -1.49
CA SER A 156 0.97 44.53 -2.56
C SER A 156 -0.47 44.69 -2.06
N ASN A 157 -0.74 44.28 -0.81
CA ASN A 157 -2.07 44.29 -0.19
C ASN A 157 -2.25 45.46 0.79
N SER A 158 -1.16 46.15 1.14
CA SER A 158 -1.17 47.33 1.98
C SER A 158 -1.80 48.50 1.23
N THR A 159 -3.03 48.83 1.62
CA THR A 159 -3.75 50.02 1.17
C THR A 159 -2.95 51.25 1.59
N PRO A 160 -2.70 52.25 0.70
CA PRO A 160 -1.91 53.42 1.09
C PRO A 160 -2.60 54.17 2.23
N PRO A 161 -1.84 54.72 3.21
CA PRO A 161 -2.43 55.52 4.27
C PRO A 161 -3.16 56.71 3.66
N ARG A 162 -4.46 56.82 3.98
CA ARG A 162 -5.27 58.01 3.68
C ARG A 162 -4.53 59.25 4.18
N SER A 163 -4.04 60.07 3.26
CA SER A 163 -3.58 61.43 3.59
C SER A 163 -4.70 62.19 4.30
N PRO A 164 -4.37 62.98 5.34
CA PRO A 164 -5.34 63.76 6.07
C PRO A 164 -5.93 64.82 5.13
N ARG A 165 -7.25 64.79 4.99
CA ARG A 165 -8.03 65.88 4.40
C ARG A 165 -7.63 67.18 5.10
N THR A 166 -7.00 68.08 4.36
CA THR A 166 -6.89 69.48 4.73
C THR A 166 -8.30 70.03 4.92
N ALA A 167 -8.55 70.53 6.13
CA ALA A 167 -9.79 71.18 6.48
C ALA A 167 -10.03 72.36 5.55
N THR A 168 -11.18 72.32 4.91
CA THR A 168 -11.84 73.38 4.17
C THR A 168 -11.92 74.64 5.02
N SER A 169 -11.07 75.63 4.76
CA SER A 169 -11.30 77.00 5.20
C SER A 169 -12.30 77.65 4.25
N SER A 170 -13.56 77.73 4.70
CA SER A 170 -14.59 78.58 4.13
C SER A 170 -14.22 80.06 4.33
N PRO A 171 -14.21 80.91 3.29
CA PRO A 171 -14.34 82.34 3.46
C PRO A 171 -15.83 82.71 3.41
N SER A 172 -16.39 83.08 4.55
CA SER A 172 -17.68 83.76 4.62
C SER A 172 -17.46 85.27 4.57
N SER A 173 -18.02 85.93 3.55
CA SER A 173 -18.63 87.29 3.57
C SER A 173 -18.74 87.89 2.15
N PRO A 174 -19.94 88.30 1.71
CA PRO A 174 -20.15 89.46 0.84
C PRO A 174 -20.75 90.62 1.67
N PRO A 175 -21.06 91.83 1.13
CA PRO A 175 -20.78 92.38 -0.21
C PRO A 175 -20.13 93.79 -0.15
N ARG A 176 -19.44 94.26 -1.20
CA ARG A 176 -19.38 95.71 -1.49
C ARG A 176 -19.38 95.98 -2.98
N SER A 177 -20.27 96.91 -3.32
CA SER A 177 -20.65 97.47 -4.61
C SER A 177 -19.46 97.84 -5.52
N ALA A 178 -19.48 97.35 -6.75
CA ALA A 178 -18.81 97.97 -7.89
C ALA A 178 -19.49 97.55 -9.21
N ARG A 179 -20.39 98.42 -9.68
CA ARG A 179 -20.62 98.86 -11.06
C ARG A 179 -20.46 97.82 -12.20
N PRO A 180 -21.51 97.51 -13.00
CA PRO A 180 -21.39 96.63 -14.14
C PRO A 180 -20.71 97.34 -15.32
N SER A 181 -19.38 97.25 -15.38
CA SER A 181 -18.65 97.47 -16.63
C SER A 181 -18.87 96.26 -17.53
N THR A 182 -19.26 96.51 -18.78
CA THR A 182 -19.61 95.54 -19.82
C THR A 182 -18.45 94.64 -20.28
N SER A 183 -17.29 94.70 -19.61
CA SER A 183 -16.12 93.83 -19.82
C SER A 183 -16.18 92.49 -19.07
N GLY A 184 -17.08 92.32 -18.08
CA GLY A 184 -17.17 91.11 -17.25
C GLY A 184 -17.75 89.86 -17.95
N ALA A 185 -18.45 90.03 -19.08
CA ALA A 185 -19.02 88.93 -19.84
C ALA A 185 -17.94 88.06 -20.52
N SER A 186 -16.87 88.69 -21.02
CA SER A 186 -15.72 87.99 -21.61
C SER A 186 -14.96 87.14 -20.58
N THR A 187 -14.76 87.69 -19.36
CA THR A 187 -14.11 86.99 -18.25
C THR A 187 -14.93 85.79 -17.76
N LYS A 188 -16.26 85.93 -17.64
CA LYS A 188 -17.15 84.83 -17.25
C LYS A 188 -17.17 83.71 -18.29
N LEU A 189 -17.15 84.04 -19.59
CA LEU A 189 -17.07 83.06 -20.67
C LEU A 189 -15.73 82.31 -20.65
N SER A 190 -14.61 83.00 -20.38
CA SER A 190 -13.28 82.39 -20.23
C SER A 190 -13.24 81.42 -19.04
N LEU A 191 -13.76 81.82 -17.88
CA LEU A 191 -13.87 80.97 -16.71
C LEU A 191 -14.76 79.74 -16.96
N ALA A 192 -15.88 79.90 -17.66
CA ALA A 192 -16.75 78.78 -18.04
C ALA A 192 -16.02 77.79 -18.97
N LYS A 193 -15.26 78.29 -19.96
CA LYS A 193 -14.43 77.44 -20.85
C LYS A 193 -13.32 76.72 -20.08
N SER A 194 -12.66 77.37 -19.12
CA SER A 194 -11.64 76.75 -18.26
C SER A 194 -12.24 75.64 -17.39
N LYS A 195 -13.38 75.90 -16.73
CA LYS A 195 -14.10 74.87 -15.94
C LYS A 195 -14.53 73.68 -16.79
N ARG A 196 -14.98 73.92 -18.03
CA ARG A 196 -15.31 72.83 -18.96
C ARG A 196 -14.09 71.99 -19.32
N LYS A 197 -12.96 72.62 -19.63
CA LYS A 197 -11.70 71.90 -19.89
C LYS A 197 -11.23 71.10 -18.67
N GLN A 198 -11.38 71.66 -17.47
CA GLN A 198 -11.07 70.95 -16.23
C GLN A 198 -11.98 69.71 -16.06
N ALA A 199 -13.29 69.87 -16.25
CA ALA A 199 -14.23 68.75 -16.18
C ALA A 199 -13.95 67.67 -17.24
N GLU A 200 -13.57 68.05 -18.46
CA GLU A 200 -13.16 67.12 -19.53
C GLU A 200 -11.87 66.37 -19.17
N TYR A 201 -10.91 67.04 -18.51
CA TYR A 201 -9.70 66.41 -17.99
C TYR A 201 -10.01 65.43 -16.86
N ASP A 202 -10.81 65.86 -15.88
CA ASP A 202 -11.21 65.02 -14.74
C ASP A 202 -11.99 63.78 -15.21
N ALA A 203 -12.88 63.94 -16.20
CA ALA A 203 -13.61 62.82 -16.80
C ALA A 203 -12.66 61.80 -17.45
N LYS A 204 -11.62 62.25 -18.17
CA LYS A 204 -10.61 61.36 -18.74
C LYS A 204 -9.79 60.65 -17.67
N LEU A 205 -9.41 61.35 -16.61
CA LEU A 205 -8.66 60.77 -15.50
C LEU A 205 -9.48 59.70 -14.76
N LEU A 206 -10.76 59.97 -14.50
CA LEU A 206 -11.67 59.02 -13.89
C LEU A 206 -11.91 57.80 -14.80
N ALA A 207 -12.07 58.01 -16.10
CA ALA A 207 -12.21 56.91 -17.06
C ALA A 207 -10.96 56.02 -17.08
N ASN A 208 -9.76 56.61 -17.05
CA ASN A 208 -8.51 55.85 -16.98
C ASN A 208 -8.40 55.04 -15.68
N ARG A 209 -8.74 55.65 -14.53
CA ARG A 209 -8.74 54.96 -13.24
C ARG A 209 -9.75 53.82 -13.20
N LEU A 210 -10.95 54.03 -13.75
CA LEU A 210 -11.97 52.98 -13.82
C LEU A 210 -11.49 51.80 -14.68
N ALA A 211 -10.83 52.09 -15.81
CA ALA A 211 -10.27 51.05 -16.67
C ALA A 211 -9.17 50.23 -15.96
N LEU A 212 -8.30 50.89 -15.17
CA LEU A 212 -7.29 50.20 -14.36
C LEU A 212 -7.93 49.31 -13.29
N LEU A 213 -8.92 49.84 -12.56
CA LEU A 213 -9.64 49.07 -11.54
C LEU A 213 -10.37 47.87 -12.13
N GLN A 214 -11.00 48.01 -13.30
CA GLN A 214 -11.62 46.88 -14.01
C GLN A 214 -10.58 45.84 -14.43
N GLN A 215 -9.40 46.26 -14.88
CA GLN A 215 -8.32 45.34 -15.22
C GLN A 215 -7.82 44.56 -14.00
N GLU A 216 -7.68 45.24 -12.85
CA GLU A 216 -7.30 44.63 -11.58
C GLU A 216 -8.37 43.66 -11.08
N GLU A 217 -9.64 44.05 -11.14
CA GLU A 217 -10.78 43.19 -10.80
C GLU A 217 -10.77 41.91 -11.64
N VAL A 218 -10.60 42.01 -12.97
CA VAL A 218 -10.54 40.84 -13.83
C VAL A 218 -9.33 39.94 -13.50
N LYS A 219 -8.17 40.53 -13.15
CA LYS A 219 -7.00 39.75 -12.72
C LYS A 219 -7.27 39.02 -11.39
N ALA A 220 -7.88 39.70 -10.42
CA ALA A 220 -8.26 39.12 -9.14
C ALA A 220 -9.27 37.98 -9.32
N TRP A 221 -10.29 38.17 -10.15
CA TRP A 221 -11.26 37.13 -10.50
C TRP A 221 -10.61 35.91 -11.11
N ARG A 222 -9.69 36.08 -12.07
CA ARG A 222 -8.95 34.93 -12.65
C ARG A 222 -8.13 34.20 -11.59
N LYS A 223 -7.52 34.92 -10.65
CA LYS A 223 -6.72 34.31 -9.59
C LYS A 223 -7.59 33.52 -8.61
N ILE A 224 -8.76 34.06 -8.25
CA ILE A 224 -9.76 33.37 -7.43
C ILE A 224 -10.19 32.09 -8.14
N GLU A 225 -10.54 32.17 -9.42
CA GLU A 225 -11.00 31.01 -10.18
C GLU A 225 -9.91 29.93 -10.29
N GLN A 226 -8.68 30.32 -10.60
CA GLN A 226 -7.55 29.39 -10.67
C GLN A 226 -7.28 28.72 -9.31
N THR A 227 -7.50 29.43 -8.22
CA THR A 227 -7.34 28.88 -6.86
C THR A 227 -8.47 27.90 -6.53
N ARG A 228 -9.71 28.21 -6.93
CA ARG A 228 -10.87 27.32 -6.79
C ARG A 228 -10.68 26.03 -7.59
N GLU A 229 -10.24 26.14 -8.84
CA GLU A 229 -9.98 24.98 -9.69
C GLU A 229 -8.89 24.08 -9.10
N LYS A 230 -7.77 24.66 -8.64
CA LYS A 230 -6.72 23.91 -7.95
C LYS A 230 -7.22 23.25 -6.68
N ALA A 231 -8.02 23.94 -5.88
CA ALA A 231 -8.61 23.36 -4.67
C ALA A 231 -9.54 22.19 -5.00
N ALA A 232 -10.36 22.31 -6.05
CA ALA A 232 -11.22 21.23 -6.54
C ALA A 232 -10.41 20.01 -7.00
N GLN A 233 -9.35 20.21 -7.80
CA GLN A 233 -8.45 19.14 -8.23
C GLN A 233 -7.79 18.40 -7.05
N ILE A 234 -7.40 19.13 -5.99
CA ILE A 234 -6.83 18.52 -4.78
C ILE A 234 -7.86 17.65 -4.07
N LEU A 235 -9.12 18.10 -3.97
CA LEU A 235 -10.20 17.32 -3.35
C LEU A 235 -10.52 16.07 -4.15
N GLU A 236 -10.68 16.19 -5.47
CA GLU A 236 -10.90 15.06 -6.38
C GLU A 236 -9.76 14.04 -6.27
N HIS A 237 -8.51 14.49 -6.28
CA HIS A 237 -7.36 13.61 -6.13
C HIS A 237 -7.35 12.87 -4.78
N ARG A 238 -7.73 13.55 -3.69
CA ARG A 238 -7.85 12.93 -2.36
C ARG A 238 -8.96 11.88 -2.35
N GLU A 239 -10.12 12.17 -2.94
CA GLU A 239 -11.22 11.23 -3.06
C GLU A 239 -10.82 9.99 -3.87
N GLU A 240 -10.10 10.17 -4.98
CA GLU A 240 -9.57 9.05 -5.77
C GLU A 240 -8.61 8.17 -4.97
N ILE A 241 -7.71 8.77 -4.19
CA ILE A 241 -6.78 8.02 -3.34
C ILE A 241 -7.56 7.19 -2.32
N VAL A 242 -8.50 7.80 -1.62
CA VAL A 242 -9.33 7.11 -0.61
C VAL A 242 -10.12 5.98 -1.25
N LYS A 243 -10.74 6.22 -2.40
CA LYS A 243 -11.47 5.21 -3.17
C LYS A 243 -10.56 4.05 -3.59
N LYS A 244 -9.39 4.33 -4.15
CA LYS A 244 -8.40 3.29 -4.53
C LYS A 244 -7.94 2.47 -3.33
N GLN A 245 -7.76 3.10 -2.17
CA GLN A 245 -7.41 2.40 -0.93
C GLN A 245 -8.56 1.50 -0.45
N GLN A 246 -9.80 2.00 -0.47
CA GLN A 246 -10.98 1.23 -0.11
C GLN A 246 -11.20 0.04 -1.05
N ASP A 247 -11.08 0.24 -2.37
CA ASP A 247 -11.21 -0.82 -3.37
C ASP A 247 -10.14 -1.89 -3.19
N LYS A 248 -8.88 -1.48 -2.92
CA LYS A 248 -7.79 -2.40 -2.60
C LYS A 248 -8.10 -3.23 -1.36
N TYR A 249 -8.63 -2.60 -0.31
CA TYR A 249 -9.02 -3.29 0.93
C TYR A 249 -10.15 -4.29 0.69
N MET A 250 -11.20 -3.86 -0.02
CA MET A 250 -12.35 -4.70 -0.37
C MET A 250 -11.92 -5.93 -1.19
N LEU A 251 -11.08 -5.74 -2.20
CA LEU A 251 -10.57 -6.81 -3.05
C LEU A 251 -9.72 -7.81 -2.26
N LEU A 252 -8.86 -7.32 -1.36
CA LEU A 252 -8.04 -8.20 -0.50
C LEU A 252 -8.93 -9.02 0.44
N HIS A 253 -9.93 -8.39 1.05
CA HIS A 253 -10.87 -9.07 1.92
C HIS A 253 -11.70 -10.12 1.17
N GLU A 254 -12.18 -9.81 -0.03
CA GLU A 254 -12.89 -10.76 -0.90
C GLU A 254 -12.01 -11.96 -1.27
N LYS A 255 -10.75 -11.71 -1.70
CA LYS A 255 -9.77 -12.78 -1.97
C LYS A 255 -9.53 -13.67 -0.75
N GLU A 256 -9.37 -13.07 0.43
CA GLU A 256 -9.20 -13.83 1.67
C GLU A 256 -10.43 -14.70 1.98
N GLN A 257 -11.64 -14.17 1.79
CA GLN A 257 -12.87 -14.94 1.95
C GLN A 257 -12.94 -16.11 0.97
N HIS A 258 -12.59 -15.90 -0.30
CA HIS A 258 -12.54 -16.97 -1.30
C HIS A 258 -11.55 -18.08 -0.90
N VAL A 259 -10.36 -17.72 -0.44
CA VAL A 259 -9.36 -18.70 0.02
C VAL A 259 -9.88 -19.47 1.25
N ARG A 260 -10.50 -18.78 2.22
CA ARG A 260 -11.10 -19.43 3.40
C ARG A 260 -12.22 -20.40 3.01
N VAL A 261 -13.07 -20.05 2.05
CA VAL A 261 -14.15 -20.93 1.56
C VAL A 261 -13.58 -22.12 0.79
N ALA A 262 -12.63 -21.88 -0.12
CA ALA A 262 -11.98 -22.93 -0.90
C ALA A 262 -11.26 -23.95 0.00
N THR A 263 -10.52 -23.48 1.01
CA THR A 263 -9.84 -24.36 1.97
C THR A 263 -10.82 -25.17 2.82
N LYS A 264 -11.91 -24.56 3.30
CA LYS A 264 -13.00 -25.30 4.00
C LYS A 264 -13.61 -26.36 3.10
N LYS A 265 -13.91 -26.02 1.84
CA LYS A 265 -14.47 -26.94 0.85
C LYS A 265 -13.51 -28.11 0.57
N HIS A 266 -12.22 -27.83 0.39
CA HIS A 266 -11.20 -28.87 0.20
C HIS A 266 -11.11 -29.81 1.41
N LYS A 267 -11.05 -29.26 2.64
CA LYS A 267 -11.02 -30.06 3.87
C LYS A 267 -12.26 -30.95 4.00
N LEU A 268 -13.45 -30.43 3.67
CA LEU A 268 -14.69 -31.20 3.67
C LEU A 268 -14.66 -32.30 2.58
N ALA A 269 -14.24 -31.96 1.36
CA ALA A 269 -14.11 -32.92 0.27
C ALA A 269 -13.16 -34.08 0.63
N ALA A 270 -12.02 -33.78 1.25
CA ALA A 270 -11.09 -34.80 1.74
C ALA A 270 -11.75 -35.72 2.79
N LYS A 271 -12.44 -35.17 3.79
CA LYS A 271 -13.17 -35.97 4.79
C LYS A 271 -14.25 -36.86 4.14
N THR A 272 -15.05 -36.32 3.23
CA THR A 272 -16.10 -37.09 2.54
C THR A 272 -15.53 -38.18 1.63
N SER A 273 -14.34 -37.97 1.05
CA SER A 273 -13.64 -38.98 0.26
C SER A 273 -13.20 -40.16 1.12
N VAL A 274 -12.63 -39.90 2.30
CA VAL A 274 -12.25 -40.95 3.27
C VAL A 274 -13.48 -41.76 3.70
N ILE A 275 -14.58 -41.09 4.03
CA ILE A 275 -15.84 -41.75 4.40
C ILE A 275 -16.35 -42.62 3.26
N ARG A 276 -16.38 -42.09 2.02
CA ARG A 276 -16.80 -42.85 0.83
C ARG A 276 -15.93 -44.08 0.59
N LYS A 277 -14.59 -43.96 0.71
CA LYS A 277 -13.67 -45.10 0.59
C LYS A 277 -13.94 -46.16 1.65
N ARG A 278 -14.14 -45.74 2.92
CA ARG A 278 -14.48 -46.65 4.01
C ARG A 278 -15.81 -47.36 3.75
N GLN A 279 -16.82 -46.63 3.31
CA GLN A 279 -18.14 -47.18 3.02
C GLN A 279 -18.11 -48.14 1.83
N ALA A 280 -17.34 -47.84 0.78
CA ALA A 280 -17.10 -48.75 -0.33
C ALA A 280 -16.39 -50.04 0.14
N ALA A 281 -15.37 -49.92 0.99
CA ALA A 281 -14.69 -51.09 1.56
C ALA A 281 -15.64 -51.95 2.40
N ILE A 282 -16.45 -51.34 3.27
CA ILE A 282 -17.48 -52.05 4.05
C ILE A 282 -18.48 -52.75 3.11
N SER A 283 -18.91 -52.07 2.05
CA SER A 283 -19.84 -52.64 1.07
C SER A 283 -19.25 -53.87 0.37
N VAL A 284 -17.97 -53.84 -0.01
CA VAL A 284 -17.28 -54.99 -0.63
C VAL A 284 -17.19 -56.16 0.35
N ILE A 285 -16.82 -55.89 1.61
CA ILE A 285 -16.74 -56.91 2.65
C ILE A 285 -18.12 -57.54 2.88
N SER A 286 -19.15 -56.70 3.05
CA SER A 286 -20.53 -57.17 3.26
C SER A 286 -21.03 -58.03 2.10
N LYS A 287 -20.73 -57.65 0.85
CA LYS A 287 -21.06 -58.45 -0.34
C LYS A 287 -20.37 -59.81 -0.32
N LYS A 288 -19.08 -59.87 0.01
CA LYS A 288 -18.36 -61.15 0.14
C LYS A 288 -18.96 -62.07 1.20
N TYR A 289 -19.38 -61.51 2.34
CA TYR A 289 -20.07 -62.30 3.36
C TYR A 289 -21.41 -62.86 2.85
N GLN A 290 -22.19 -62.06 2.12
CA GLN A 290 -23.43 -62.52 1.49
C GLN A 290 -23.19 -63.63 0.47
N GLU A 291 -22.15 -63.51 -0.37
CA GLU A 291 -21.76 -64.54 -1.35
C GLU A 291 -21.32 -65.85 -0.66
N VAL A 292 -20.55 -65.77 0.42
CA VAL A 292 -20.16 -66.96 1.19
C VAL A 292 -21.39 -67.64 1.80
N GLU A 293 -22.35 -66.86 2.30
CA GLU A 293 -23.56 -67.40 2.90
C GLU A 293 -24.51 -68.01 1.86
N SER A 294 -24.60 -67.42 0.66
CA SER A 294 -25.33 -68.02 -0.46
C SER A 294 -24.69 -69.35 -0.89
N VAL A 295 -23.36 -69.42 -0.97
CA VAL A 295 -22.66 -70.68 -1.31
C VAL A 295 -22.85 -71.75 -0.23
N LYS A 296 -22.83 -71.38 1.07
CA LYS A 296 -23.11 -72.33 2.15
C LYS A 296 -24.53 -72.88 2.08
N THR A 297 -25.53 -72.02 1.84
CA THR A 297 -26.93 -72.42 1.74
C THR A 297 -27.15 -73.31 0.52
N GLU A 298 -26.58 -72.97 -0.63
CA GLU A 298 -26.62 -73.78 -1.84
C GLU A 298 -25.92 -75.14 -1.66
N ARG A 299 -24.72 -75.15 -1.04
CA ARG A 299 -24.01 -76.41 -0.72
C ARG A 299 -24.83 -77.31 0.19
N ARG A 300 -25.51 -76.75 1.20
CA ARG A 300 -26.39 -77.51 2.09
C ARG A 300 -27.58 -78.09 1.32
N ARG A 301 -28.18 -77.31 0.43
CA ARG A 301 -29.28 -77.74 -0.44
C ARG A 301 -28.86 -78.86 -1.39
N LEU A 302 -27.74 -78.70 -2.11
CA LEU A 302 -27.21 -79.73 -3.02
C LEU A 302 -26.86 -81.03 -2.28
N LYS A 303 -26.35 -80.92 -1.04
CA LYS A 303 -26.10 -82.10 -0.20
C LYS A 303 -27.40 -82.83 0.13
N GLN A 304 -28.45 -82.10 0.52
CA GLN A 304 -29.77 -82.68 0.80
C GLN A 304 -30.39 -83.33 -0.45
N GLU A 305 -30.30 -82.68 -1.61
CA GLU A 305 -30.77 -83.25 -2.88
C GLU A 305 -30.01 -84.54 -3.25
N LYS A 306 -28.68 -84.56 -3.09
CA LYS A 306 -27.89 -85.79 -3.31
C LYS A 306 -28.25 -86.92 -2.34
N GLU A 307 -28.46 -86.61 -1.07
CA GLU A 307 -28.91 -87.60 -0.07
C GLU A 307 -30.30 -88.15 -0.41
N GLN A 308 -31.24 -87.30 -0.84
CA GLN A 308 -32.56 -87.72 -1.32
C GLN A 308 -32.45 -88.63 -2.54
N GLN A 309 -31.65 -88.24 -3.54
CA GLN A 309 -31.43 -89.03 -4.74
C GLN A 309 -30.84 -90.41 -4.42
N ALA A 310 -29.86 -90.47 -3.51
CA ALA A 310 -29.28 -91.74 -3.05
C ALA A 310 -30.32 -92.63 -2.34
N MET A 311 -31.21 -92.05 -1.53
CA MET A 311 -32.31 -92.77 -0.89
C MET A 311 -33.30 -93.32 -1.92
N ASP A 312 -33.62 -92.54 -2.96
CA ASP A 312 -34.49 -92.97 -4.06
C ASP A 312 -33.85 -94.09 -4.89
N ASP A 313 -32.55 -94.02 -5.15
CA ASP A 313 -31.80 -95.09 -5.82
C ASP A 313 -31.78 -96.38 -5.01
N VAL A 314 -31.55 -96.30 -3.69
CA VAL A 314 -31.64 -97.45 -2.78
C VAL A 314 -33.05 -98.03 -2.80
N LYS A 315 -34.09 -97.19 -2.81
CA LYS A 315 -35.49 -97.62 -2.89
C LYS A 315 -35.77 -98.36 -4.20
N ARG A 316 -35.38 -97.78 -5.35
CA ARG A 316 -35.49 -98.43 -6.66
C ARG A 316 -34.75 -99.77 -6.72
N ALA A 317 -33.54 -99.84 -6.18
CA ALA A 317 -32.77 -101.07 -6.13
C ALA A 317 -33.44 -102.14 -5.25
N LYS A 318 -34.04 -101.75 -4.12
CA LYS A 318 -34.84 -102.66 -3.28
C LYS A 318 -36.06 -103.19 -4.04
N GLU A 319 -36.80 -102.32 -4.72
CA GLU A 319 -37.95 -102.71 -5.52
C GLU A 319 -37.56 -103.69 -6.64
N MET A 320 -36.47 -103.44 -7.36
CA MET A 320 -35.96 -104.35 -8.38
C MET A 320 -35.55 -105.71 -7.81
N ARG A 321 -34.85 -105.74 -6.68
CA ARG A 321 -34.51 -107.01 -6.00
C ARG A 321 -35.77 -107.77 -5.57
N GLN A 322 -36.80 -107.05 -5.14
CA GLN A 322 -38.06 -107.66 -4.74
C GLN A 322 -38.79 -108.28 -5.93
N ARG A 323 -38.78 -107.61 -7.09
CA ARG A 323 -39.30 -108.15 -8.35
C ARG A 323 -38.54 -109.38 -8.82
N VAL A 324 -37.20 -109.36 -8.74
CA VAL A 324 -36.37 -110.53 -9.08
C VAL A 324 -36.71 -111.71 -8.17
N ARG A 325 -36.83 -111.50 -6.84
CA ARG A 325 -37.28 -112.56 -5.93
C ARG A 325 -38.66 -113.11 -6.28
N GLN A 326 -39.61 -112.24 -6.62
CA GLN A 326 -40.94 -112.68 -7.04
C GLN A 326 -40.89 -113.54 -8.31
N GLN A 327 -40.07 -113.16 -9.29
CA GLN A 327 -39.86 -113.96 -10.51
C GLN A 327 -39.16 -115.29 -10.23
N GLU A 328 -38.14 -115.31 -9.36
CA GLU A 328 -37.48 -116.55 -8.90
C GLU A 328 -38.46 -117.49 -8.19
N ASP A 329 -39.31 -116.94 -7.31
CA ASP A 329 -40.35 -117.69 -6.60
C ASP A 329 -41.46 -118.23 -7.54
N GLU A 330 -41.75 -117.54 -8.64
CA GLU A 330 -42.70 -117.97 -9.68
C GLU A 330 -42.11 -119.07 -10.58
N VAL A 331 -40.87 -118.90 -11.06
CA VAL A 331 -40.16 -119.92 -11.87
C VAL A 331 -39.91 -121.19 -11.06
N GLY A 332 -39.55 -121.06 -9.78
CA GLY A 332 -39.40 -122.19 -8.86
C GLY A 332 -40.70 -122.95 -8.58
N ARG A 333 -41.87 -122.34 -8.82
CA ARG A 333 -43.19 -123.01 -8.75
C ARG A 333 -43.63 -123.63 -10.08
N GLY A 334 -43.13 -123.14 -11.21
CA GLY A 334 -43.41 -123.69 -12.55
C GLY A 334 -42.60 -124.93 -12.94
N LEU A 335 -41.60 -125.31 -12.12
CA LEU A 335 -40.74 -126.50 -12.30
C LEU A 335 -41.14 -127.69 -11.40
N LYS A 336 -42.36 -127.70 -10.87
CA LYS A 336 -42.91 -128.82 -10.09
C LYS A 336 -43.86 -129.69 -10.91
#